data_AF-A0A353GQM3-F1
#
_entry.id   AF-A0A353GQM3-F1
#
_cell.length_a   1.000
_cell.length_b   1.000
_cell.length_c   1.000
_cell.angle_alpha   90.00
_cell.angle_beta   90.00
_cell.angle_gamma   90.00
#
_symmetry.space_group_name_H-M   'P 1'
#
loop_
_entity.id
_entity.type
_entity.pdbx_description
1 polymer ?
#
loop_
_entity_poly.entity_id
_entity_poly.type
_entity_poly.pdbx_seq_one_letter_code
_entity_poly.pdbx_strand_id
1 'polypeptide(L)' 'KVVNPKGTLYITANSATGSKYYELINRMQDYIAARWQEWKPTYSLIEITDTSFTITTYETESGSRIDTPYTIVKTKKAN' A
#
# COMPACT_ATOMS: atom_id res chain seq x y z
N LYS A 1 5.34 4.81 8.56
CA LYS A 1 4.47 5.05 9.74
C LYS A 1 4.11 6.53 9.81
N VAL A 2 2.84 6.86 10.03
CA VAL A 2 2.36 8.23 10.26
C VAL A 2 1.41 8.28 11.46
N VAL A 3 1.39 9.39 12.19
CA VAL A 3 0.56 9.57 13.40
C VAL A 3 -0.47 10.67 13.16
N ASN A 4 -1.74 10.35 13.38
CA ASN A 4 -2.87 11.26 13.16
C ASN A 4 -2.83 12.01 11.80
N PRO A 5 -2.60 11.31 10.67
CA PRO A 5 -2.57 11.97 9.36
C PRO A 5 -3.93 12.63 9.06
N LYS A 6 -3.87 13.76 8.36
CA LYS A 6 -5.04 14.42 7.74
C LYS A 6 -5.16 13.96 6.28
N GLY A 7 -6.39 13.89 5.79
CA GLY A 7 -6.69 13.41 4.43
C GLY A 7 -6.98 11.91 4.35
N THR A 8 -7.12 11.41 3.13
CA THR A 8 -7.51 10.03 2.82
C THR A 8 -6.34 9.28 2.19
N LEU A 9 -6.08 8.06 2.69
CA LEU A 9 -5.16 7.14 2.04
C LEU A 9 -5.87 6.49 0.84
N TYR A 10 -5.28 6.61 -0.35
CA TYR A 10 -5.73 5.91 -1.55
C TYR A 10 -4.78 4.75 -1.84
N ILE A 11 -5.37 3.58 -2.14
CA ILE A 11 -4.62 2.35 -2.43
C ILE A 11 -5.21 1.76 -3.70
N THR A 12 -4.33 1.39 -4.65
CA THR A 12 -4.71 0.70 -5.87
C THR A 12 -4.11 -0.70 -5.83
N ALA A 13 -4.94 -1.68 -5.49
CA ALA A 13 -4.58 -3.10 -5.51
C ALA A 13 -5.23 -3.75 -6.74
N ASN A 14 -4.60 -3.56 -7.90
CA ASN A 14 -5.12 -4.12 -9.14
C ASN A 14 -5.11 -5.66 -9.06
N SER A 15 -6.30 -6.26 -9.01
CA SER A 15 -6.48 -7.71 -9.14
C SER A 15 -6.47 -8.05 -10.64
N ALA A 16 -5.29 -8.35 -11.17
CA ALA A 16 -5.13 -8.57 -12.60
C ALA A 16 -5.44 -10.02 -12.98
N THR A 17 -6.54 -10.23 -13.70
CA THR A 17 -6.73 -11.36 -14.62
C THR A 17 -5.83 -11.24 -15.88
N GLY A 18 -4.66 -10.59 -15.77
CA GLY A 18 -3.57 -10.65 -16.76
C GLY A 18 -3.84 -10.04 -18.13
N SER A 19 -4.73 -9.06 -18.29
CA SER A 19 -5.18 -8.64 -19.64
C SER A 19 -4.63 -7.31 -20.16
N LYS A 20 -3.98 -6.48 -19.32
CA LYS A 20 -3.40 -5.18 -19.74
C LYS A 20 -2.09 -4.88 -19.00
N TYR A 21 -0.97 -4.95 -19.71
CA TYR A 21 0.38 -4.69 -19.19
C TYR A 21 0.82 -3.30 -19.62
N TYR A 22 0.58 -2.30 -18.76
CA TYR A 22 1.06 -0.94 -18.99
C TYR A 22 2.26 -0.66 -18.12
N GLU A 23 3.26 0.00 -18.71
CA GLU A 23 4.41 0.51 -17.98
C GLU A 23 4.04 1.71 -17.11
N LEU A 24 4.81 1.89 -16.03
CA LEU A 24 4.74 3.11 -15.25
C LEU A 24 5.41 4.26 -16.02
N ILE A 25 4.76 5.42 -16.03
CA ILE A 25 5.41 6.63 -16.55
C ILE A 25 6.64 6.99 -15.69
N ASN A 26 7.68 7.54 -16.34
CA ASN A 26 8.96 7.81 -15.67
C ASN A 26 8.79 8.71 -14.43
N ARG A 27 8.08 9.84 -14.57
CA ARG A 27 7.84 10.76 -13.46
C ARG A 27 6.85 10.16 -12.47
N MET A 28 7.31 9.95 -11.24
CA MET A 28 6.45 9.67 -10.09
C MET A 28 5.82 10.98 -9.59
N GLN A 29 4.51 10.99 -9.39
CA GLN A 29 3.79 12.14 -8.85
C GLN A 29 4.01 12.25 -7.33
N ASP A 30 4.01 13.48 -6.83
CA ASP A 30 4.36 13.80 -5.44
C ASP A 30 3.42 13.16 -4.39
N TYR A 31 2.19 12.81 -4.79
CA TYR A 31 1.22 12.16 -3.92
C TYR A 31 1.34 10.63 -3.86
N ILE A 32 2.24 10.04 -4.66
CA ILE A 32 2.49 8.59 -4.67
C ILE A 32 3.57 8.30 -3.64
N ALA A 33 3.28 7.46 -2.65
CA ALA A 33 4.27 7.00 -1.67
C ALA A 33 5.05 5.77 -2.17
N ALA A 34 4.38 4.86 -2.86
CA ALA A 34 4.94 3.66 -3.46
C ALA A 34 4.16 3.29 -4.73
N ARG A 35 4.85 2.66 -5.69
CA ARG A 35 4.26 2.09 -6.91
C ARG A 35 5.07 0.86 -7.30
N TRP A 36 4.40 -0.15 -7.85
CA TRP A 36 5.03 -1.39 -8.27
C TRP A 36 4.25 -1.99 -9.43
N GLN A 37 4.96 -2.42 -10.48
CA GLN A 37 4.38 -2.98 -11.69
C GLN A 37 5.44 -3.87 -12.38
N GLU A 38 5.52 -5.12 -11.96
CA GLU A 38 6.47 -6.12 -12.50
C GLU A 38 5.73 -7.30 -13.17
N TRP A 39 4.44 -7.11 -13.50
CA TRP A 39 3.56 -8.14 -14.09
C TRP A 39 3.41 -9.42 -13.27
N LYS A 40 3.81 -9.39 -12.00
CA LYS A 40 3.65 -10.50 -11.07
C LYS A 40 2.41 -10.29 -10.19
N PRO A 41 1.71 -11.37 -9.80
CA PRO A 41 0.56 -11.24 -8.92
C PRO A 41 1.00 -10.82 -7.51
N THR A 42 0.11 -10.10 -6.82
CA THR A 42 0.36 -9.63 -5.45
C THR A 42 -0.88 -9.79 -4.59
N TYR A 43 -0.67 -9.91 -3.29
CA TYR A 43 -1.73 -9.83 -2.28
C TYR A 43 -1.31 -8.90 -1.15
N SER A 44 -2.29 -8.31 -0.46
CA SER A 44 -2.02 -7.43 0.68
C SER A 44 -2.58 -8.03 1.96
N LEU A 45 -1.81 -7.93 3.03
CA LEU A 45 -2.27 -8.20 4.39
C LEU A 45 -2.59 -6.87 5.06
N ILE A 46 -3.79 -6.77 5.62
CA ILE A 46 -4.26 -5.60 6.37
C ILE A 46 -4.41 -6.01 7.83
N GLU A 47 -3.69 -5.33 8.71
CA GLU A 47 -3.76 -5.50 10.16
C GLU A 47 -4.40 -4.27 10.79
N ILE A 48 -5.46 -4.48 11.56
CA ILE A 48 -6.20 -3.40 12.23
C ILE A 48 -6.23 -3.67 13.72
N THR A 49 -5.83 -2.66 14.50
CA THR A 49 -5.99 -2.62 15.96
C THR A 49 -6.93 -1.49 16.35
N ASP A 50 -7.15 -1.30 17.65
CA ASP A 50 -7.89 -0.16 18.22
C ASP A 50 -7.35 1.21 17.78
N THR A 51 -6.05 1.28 17.51
CA THR A 51 -5.30 2.52 17.31
C THR A 51 -4.43 2.49 16.05
N SER A 52 -4.43 1.41 15.28
CA SER A 52 -3.57 1.31 14.10
C SER A 52 -4.20 0.58 12.92
N PHE A 53 -3.74 0.97 11.74
CA PHE A 53 -3.96 0.30 10.47
C PHE A 53 -2.58 0.09 9.85
N THR A 54 -2.24 -1.13 9.47
CA THR A 54 -1.03 -1.45 8.71
C THR A 54 -1.41 -2.22 7.46
N ILE A 55 -0.87 -1.82 6.32
CA ILE A 55 -0.92 -2.60 5.08
C ILE A 55 0.49 -3.03 4.69
N THR A 56 0.62 -4.30 4.31
CA THR A 56 1.83 -4.87 3.71
C THR A 56 1.45 -5.62 2.45
N THR A 57 2.15 -5.37 1.35
CA THR A 57 1.90 -6.06 0.08
C THR A 57 3.05 -7.01 -0.26
N TYR A 58 2.69 -8.19 -0.74
CA TYR A 58 3.60 -9.29 -1.08
C TYR A 58 3.40 -9.70 -2.53
N GLU A 59 4.50 -10.08 -3.18
CA GLU A 59 4.48 -10.81 -4.45
C GLU A 59 4.19 -12.29 -4.17
N THR A 60 3.30 -12.89 -4.95
CA THR A 60 2.74 -14.23 -4.66
C THR A 60 3.73 -15.39 -4.76
N GLU A 61 4.67 -15.36 -5.71
CA GLU A 61 5.57 -16.49 -5.99
C GLU A 61 6.72 -16.55 -4.99
N SER A 62 7.39 -15.41 -4.78
CA SER A 62 8.53 -15.29 -3.88
C SER A 62 8.13 -15.09 -2.43
N GLY A 63 6.89 -14.68 -2.15
CA GLY A 63 6.46 -14.23 -0.83
C GLY A 63 7.21 -12.99 -0.33
N SER A 64 7.93 -12.31 -1.22
CA SER A 64 8.72 -11.13 -0.87
C SER A 64 7.83 -9.90 -0.80
N ARG A 65 8.15 -9.01 0.13
CA ARG A 65 7.46 -7.72 0.25
C ARG A 65 7.85 -6.82 -0.90
N ILE A 66 6.86 -6.20 -1.54
CA ILE A 66 7.10 -5.28 -2.67
C ILE A 66 7.39 -3.85 -2.20
N ASP A 67 7.04 -3.53 -0.96
CA ASP A 67 7.22 -2.22 -0.34
C ASP A 67 7.44 -2.30 1.18
N THR A 68 7.69 -1.14 1.81
CA THR A 68 7.71 -0.98 3.27
C THR A 68 6.29 -0.94 3.84
N PRO A 69 5.98 -1.52 5.02
CA PRO A 69 4.62 -1.56 5.52
C PRO A 69 4.16 -0.13 5.81
N TYR A 70 2.98 0.22 5.33
CA TYR A 70 2.41 1.53 5.59
C TYR A 70 1.48 1.46 6.80
N THR A 71 1.93 2.05 7.90
CA THR A 71 1.16 2.11 9.16
C THR A 71 0.61 3.51 9.42
N ILE A 72 -0.70 3.62 9.66
CA ILE A 72 -1.36 4.76 10.27
C ILE A 72 -1.59 4.45 11.75
N VAL A 73 -1.20 5.36 12.62
CA VAL A 73 -1.54 5.33 14.05
C VAL A 73 -2.49 6.47 14.38
N LYS A 74 -3.57 6.16 15.11
CA LYS A 74 -4.50 7.12 15.70
C LYS A 74 -4.31 7.09 17.21
N THR A 75 -3.86 8.20 17.78
CA THR A 75 -3.85 8.36 19.24
C THR A 75 -5.21 8.88 19.68
N LYS A 76 -5.72 8.44 20.83
CA LYS A 76 -6.89 9.08 21.44
C LYS A 76 -6.62 10.58 21.56
N LYS A 77 -7.59 11.43 21.20
CA LYS A 77 -7.56 12.82 21.65
C LYS A 77 -7.68 12.79 23.17
N ALA A 78 -6.84 13.56 23.87
CA ALA A 78 -7.14 13.89 25.25
C ALA A 78 -8.49 14.62 25.27
N ASN A 79 -9.41 14.12 26.09
CA ASN A 79 -10.68 14.79 26.36
C ASN A 79 -10.45 15.99 27.28
#